data_AF-A0AAI9EN19-F1
#
_entry.id   AF-A0AAI9EN19-F1
#
_cell.length_a   1.000
_cell.length_b   1.000
_cell.length_c   1.000
_cell.angle_alpha   90.00
_cell.angle_beta   90.00
_cell.angle_gamma   90.00
#
_symmetry.space_group_name_H-M   'P 1'
#
loop_
_entity.id
_entity.type
_entity.pdbx_description
1 polymer ?
#
loop_
_entity_poly.entity_id
_entity_poly.type
_entity_poly.pdbx_seq_one_letter_code
_entity_poly.pdbx_strand_id
1 'polypeptide(L)'
;MSYNNYINLASDLMDKPIYRIMPIHRFLQMLEEKKLTLVKPKKWDDPFENALLNCVVETSDGETGSFSAKDCVYGQCWTFHRETDAMWRIYSHDKDGVRVSTTPRKLLTALRKAEPKHHNLKCFIGKVSYLPKKALLKKLQSINLLNDNGSGIAESLLYKRTEFKHENEIRLIYSGDDDACISDIFKFDIDPAELLDRVLFDPRMEKNLRQAYVLAIEGKGCKTEVKRSTLYDAPPGLIFKLP
;
A
#
# COMPACT_ATOMS: atom_id res chain seq x y z
N MET A 1 -2.00 -23.06 15.96
CA MET A 1 -3.08 -22.09 15.67
C MET A 1 -2.80 -21.48 14.31
N SER A 2 -3.78 -21.38 13.41
CA SER A 2 -3.58 -20.68 12.13
C SER A 2 -3.56 -19.18 12.42
N TYR A 3 -2.38 -18.57 12.38
CA TYR A 3 -2.25 -17.13 12.54
C TYR A 3 -2.88 -16.42 11.34
N ASN A 4 -3.83 -15.52 11.60
CA ASN A 4 -4.52 -14.81 10.53
C ASN A 4 -3.72 -13.56 10.13
N ASN A 5 -2.99 -13.64 9.01
CA ASN A 5 -2.26 -12.50 8.44
C ASN A 5 -3.15 -11.50 7.68
N TYR A 6 -4.46 -11.74 7.60
CA TYR A 6 -5.44 -10.81 7.05
C TYR A 6 -6.16 -10.08 8.19
N ILE A 7 -5.90 -8.78 8.35
CA ILE A 7 -6.45 -7.97 9.44
C ILE A 7 -7.58 -7.09 8.91
N ASN A 8 -8.74 -7.08 9.58
CA ASN A 8 -9.91 -6.29 9.20
C ASN A 8 -10.38 -6.53 7.74
N LEU A 9 -10.06 -7.69 7.15
CA LEU A 9 -10.33 -8.01 5.76
C LEU A 9 -11.21 -9.26 5.65
N ALA A 10 -12.45 -9.08 5.18
CA ALA A 10 -13.35 -10.18 4.89
C ALA A 10 -12.85 -11.04 3.72
N SER A 11 -13.22 -12.32 3.70
CA SER A 11 -12.76 -13.29 2.69
C SER A 11 -13.12 -12.88 1.26
N ASP A 12 -14.29 -12.27 1.06
CA ASP A 12 -14.74 -11.78 -0.25
C ASP A 12 -13.89 -10.62 -0.78
N LEU A 13 -13.10 -9.94 0.08
CA LEU A 13 -12.22 -8.85 -0.31
C LEU A 13 -10.81 -9.31 -0.68
N MET A 14 -10.41 -10.55 -0.34
CA MET A 14 -9.04 -11.05 -0.53
C MET A 14 -8.61 -11.11 -2.00
N ASP A 15 -9.58 -11.29 -2.89
CA ASP A 15 -9.38 -11.40 -4.34
C ASP A 15 -10.00 -10.21 -5.10
N LYS A 16 -10.53 -9.20 -4.39
CA LYS A 16 -10.98 -7.97 -5.04
C LYS A 16 -9.78 -7.16 -5.52
N PRO A 17 -9.86 -6.56 -6.73
CA PRO A 17 -8.80 -5.69 -7.21
C PRO A 17 -8.54 -4.51 -6.28
N ILE A 18 -7.27 -4.27 -6.04
CA ILE A 18 -6.73 -3.11 -5.32
C ILE A 18 -5.74 -2.39 -6.23
N TYR A 19 -5.53 -1.11 -5.95
CA TYR A 19 -4.86 -0.20 -6.86
C TYR A 19 -3.82 0.65 -6.14
N ARG A 20 -2.75 0.99 -6.85
CA ARG A 20 -1.72 1.92 -6.37
C ARG A 20 -1.26 2.80 -7.51
N ILE A 21 -1.21 4.10 -7.28
CA ILE A 21 -0.59 5.06 -8.20
C ILE A 21 0.84 5.28 -7.73
N MET A 22 1.77 5.31 -8.67
CA MET A 22 3.18 5.64 -8.42
C MET A 22 3.78 6.36 -9.63
N PRO A 23 4.87 7.12 -9.43
CA PRO A 23 5.63 7.71 -10.54
C PRO A 23 6.14 6.63 -11.51
N ILE A 24 6.09 6.91 -12.81
CA ILE A 24 6.50 5.95 -13.85
C ILE A 24 7.94 5.45 -13.67
N HIS A 25 8.86 6.30 -13.22
CA HIS A 25 10.25 5.90 -12.98
C HIS A 25 10.37 4.81 -11.90
N ARG A 26 9.52 4.84 -10.86
CA ARG A 26 9.46 3.80 -9.83
C ARG A 26 8.88 2.50 -10.38
N PHE A 27 7.87 2.60 -11.26
CA PHE A 27 7.34 1.44 -11.94
C PHE A 27 8.39 0.77 -12.85
N LEU A 28 9.14 1.55 -13.63
CA LEU A 28 10.24 1.06 -14.46
C LEU A 28 11.36 0.43 -13.62
N GLN A 29 11.68 1.02 -12.46
CA GLN A 29 12.62 0.45 -11.50
C GLN A 29 12.13 -0.91 -10.97
N MET A 30 10.85 -1.04 -10.63
CA MET A 30 10.27 -2.30 -10.16
C MET A 30 10.30 -3.39 -11.25
N LEU A 31 10.07 -3.03 -12.51
CA LEU A 31 10.18 -3.97 -13.63
C LEU A 31 11.63 -4.44 -13.85
N GLU A 32 12.58 -3.53 -13.73
CA GLU A 32 14.01 -3.82 -13.88
C GLU A 32 14.54 -4.69 -12.75
N GLU A 33 14.33 -4.25 -11.51
CA GLU A 33 14.86 -4.92 -10.31
C GLU A 33 14.05 -6.16 -9.94
N LYS A 34 12.83 -6.30 -10.46
CA LYS A 34 11.84 -7.31 -10.06
C LYS A 34 11.60 -7.33 -8.55
N LYS A 35 11.55 -6.13 -7.96
CA LYS A 35 11.41 -5.95 -6.50
C LYS A 35 10.28 -5.01 -6.14
N LEU A 36 9.45 -5.41 -5.18
CA LEU A 36 8.48 -4.51 -4.56
C LEU A 36 9.13 -3.81 -3.36
N THR A 37 8.84 -2.51 -3.21
CA THR A 37 9.46 -1.67 -2.18
C THR A 37 8.44 -1.25 -1.12
N LEU A 38 8.72 -1.56 0.14
CA LEU A 38 8.02 -1.08 1.33
C LEU A 38 8.91 -0.05 2.04
N VAL A 39 8.29 0.89 2.72
CA VAL A 39 9.01 1.94 3.47
C VAL A 39 8.57 1.94 4.92
N LYS A 40 9.44 2.40 5.81
CA LYS A 40 9.06 2.61 7.20
C LYS A 40 7.91 3.61 7.29
N PRO A 41 6.88 3.35 8.11
CA PRO A 41 5.77 4.28 8.32
C PRO A 41 6.17 5.71 8.68
N LYS A 42 7.35 5.96 9.26
CA LYS A 42 7.89 7.32 9.50
C LYS A 42 8.11 8.16 8.23
N LYS A 43 8.11 7.53 7.05
CA LYS A 43 8.20 8.17 5.74
C LYS A 43 6.82 8.50 5.15
N TRP A 44 5.74 8.13 5.81
CA TRP A 44 4.39 8.46 5.37
C TRP A 44 4.02 9.88 5.84
N ASP A 45 3.15 10.55 5.08
CA ASP A 45 2.82 11.97 5.30
C ASP A 45 1.86 12.21 6.49
N ASP A 46 1.06 11.21 6.92
CA ASP A 46 0.12 11.40 8.03
C ASP A 46 0.79 11.17 9.39
N PRO A 47 0.94 12.22 10.23
CA PRO A 47 1.60 12.11 11.53
C PRO A 47 0.89 11.15 12.50
N PHE A 48 -0.41 10.84 12.29
CA PHE A 48 -1.16 9.93 13.14
C PHE A 48 -0.92 8.45 12.84
N GLU A 49 -0.38 8.10 11.67
CA GLU A 49 -0.16 6.70 11.29
C GLU A 49 0.89 6.00 12.18
N ASN A 50 1.75 6.78 12.85
CA ASN A 50 2.75 6.29 13.78
C ASN A 50 2.44 6.59 15.25
N ALA A 51 1.25 7.09 15.57
CA ALA A 51 0.96 7.62 16.91
C ALA A 51 1.19 6.59 18.03
N LEU A 52 0.82 5.32 17.80
CA LEU A 52 1.01 4.26 18.79
C LEU A 52 2.47 3.77 18.85
N LEU A 53 3.16 3.71 17.70
CA LEU A 53 4.57 3.31 17.64
C LEU A 53 5.52 4.41 18.17
N ASN A 54 5.08 5.66 18.16
CA ASN A 54 5.80 6.81 18.71
C ASN A 54 5.38 7.19 20.13
N CYS A 55 4.46 6.44 20.77
CA CYS A 55 4.05 6.78 22.13
C CYS A 55 5.17 6.49 23.13
N VAL A 56 5.20 7.29 24.20
CA VAL A 56 5.99 6.99 25.39
C VAL A 56 5.22 5.91 26.15
N VAL A 57 5.91 4.81 26.45
CA VAL A 57 5.39 3.73 27.28
C VAL A 57 5.84 3.99 28.70
N GLU A 58 4.90 4.08 29.62
CA GLU A 58 5.21 4.15 31.05
C GLU A 58 4.95 2.78 31.68
N THR A 59 5.94 2.21 32.35
CA THR A 59 5.77 0.95 33.08
C THR A 59 5.04 1.21 34.40
N SER A 60 4.59 0.15 35.07
CA SER A 60 3.98 0.24 36.41
C SER A 60 4.88 0.89 37.45
N ASP A 61 6.18 0.89 37.20
CA ASP A 61 7.21 1.39 38.12
C ASP A 61 7.59 2.86 37.81
N GLY A 62 6.90 3.50 36.86
CA GLY A 62 7.13 4.90 36.45
C GLY A 62 8.28 5.09 35.47
N GLU A 63 8.90 4.01 34.98
CA GLU A 63 9.94 4.06 33.96
C GLU A 63 9.33 4.34 32.59
N THR A 64 9.92 5.29 31.85
CA THR A 64 9.45 5.65 30.51
C THR A 64 10.34 5.03 29.44
N GLY A 65 9.73 4.37 28.46
CA GLY A 65 10.39 3.79 27.29
C GLY A 65 9.68 4.14 25.98
N SER A 66 10.19 3.60 24.88
CA SER A 66 9.54 3.70 23.56
C SER A 66 9.57 2.34 22.86
N PHE A 67 8.62 2.08 21.96
CA PHE A 67 8.63 0.86 21.17
C PHE A 67 9.70 0.91 20.09
N SER A 68 10.72 0.04 20.20
CA SER A 68 11.75 -0.16 19.15
C SER A 68 11.15 -0.73 17.86
N ALA A 69 10.03 -1.45 17.95
CA ALA A 69 9.34 -2.04 16.80
C ALA A 69 9.05 -1.04 15.67
N LYS A 70 8.91 0.25 15.98
CA LYS A 70 8.73 1.32 14.97
C LYS A 70 9.87 1.37 13.94
N ASP A 71 11.07 0.98 14.36
CA ASP A 71 12.27 1.01 13.53
C ASP A 71 12.39 -0.24 12.66
N CYS A 72 11.52 -1.23 12.84
CA CYS A 72 11.52 -2.47 12.07
C CYS A 72 10.23 -2.79 11.33
N VAL A 73 9.27 -1.87 11.30
CA VAL A 73 8.04 -2.09 10.53
C VAL A 73 8.11 -1.33 9.22
N TYR A 74 7.70 -2.00 8.15
CA TYR A 74 7.60 -1.45 6.81
C TYR A 74 6.20 -1.66 6.28
N GLY A 75 5.73 -0.76 5.42
CA GLY A 75 4.48 -0.99 4.74
C GLY A 75 4.37 -0.31 3.38
N GLN A 76 3.29 -0.65 2.70
CA GLN A 76 2.91 -0.09 1.41
C GLN A 76 1.39 0.02 1.32
N CYS A 77 0.92 1.23 1.00
CA CYS A 77 -0.49 1.57 0.91
C CYS A 77 -1.06 1.25 -0.47
N TRP A 78 -2.25 0.67 -0.50
CA TRP A 78 -3.08 0.41 -1.68
C TRP A 78 -4.50 0.88 -1.40
N THR A 79 -5.33 0.96 -2.42
CA THR A 79 -6.74 1.37 -2.28
C THR A 79 -7.69 0.42 -3.01
N PHE A 80 -8.91 0.27 -2.51
CA PHE A 80 -10.01 -0.37 -3.23
C PHE A 80 -10.68 0.56 -4.25
N HIS A 81 -10.37 1.86 -4.25
CA HIS A 81 -10.88 2.76 -5.27
C HIS A 81 -10.22 2.48 -6.61
N ARG A 82 -11.03 2.04 -7.58
CA ARG A 82 -10.58 1.78 -8.94
C ARG A 82 -9.88 2.98 -9.54
N GLU A 83 -10.56 4.10 -9.63
CA GLU A 83 -10.00 5.29 -10.24
C GLU A 83 -10.83 6.51 -9.82
N THR A 84 -10.15 7.56 -9.36
CA THR A 84 -10.76 8.87 -9.10
C THR A 84 -9.80 9.97 -9.56
N ASP A 85 -10.32 11.12 -9.95
CA ASP A 85 -9.48 12.28 -10.31
C ASP A 85 -8.60 12.73 -9.13
N ALA A 86 -9.17 12.72 -7.92
CA ALA A 86 -8.46 13.10 -6.70
C ALA A 86 -7.18 12.26 -6.51
N MET A 87 -7.26 10.94 -6.72
CA MET A 87 -6.09 10.06 -6.61
C MET A 87 -4.99 10.41 -7.61
N TRP A 88 -5.33 10.73 -8.86
CA TRP A 88 -4.34 11.17 -9.86
C TRP A 88 -3.67 12.48 -9.44
N ARG A 89 -4.44 13.44 -8.91
CA ARG A 89 -3.89 14.72 -8.43
C ARG A 89 -2.97 14.56 -7.23
N ILE A 90 -3.32 13.67 -6.30
CA ILE A 90 -2.55 13.45 -5.06
C ILE A 90 -1.25 12.67 -5.35
N TYR A 91 -1.32 11.60 -6.14
CA TYR A 91 -0.19 10.66 -6.30
C TYR A 91 0.56 10.80 -7.64
N SER A 92 0.05 11.59 -8.59
CA SER A 92 0.70 11.91 -9.86
C SER A 92 0.59 13.41 -10.14
N HIS A 93 1.20 14.22 -9.27
CA HIS A 93 1.20 15.67 -9.39
C HIS A 93 1.70 16.13 -10.77
N ASP A 94 2.80 15.53 -11.25
CA ASP A 94 3.47 15.90 -12.49
C ASP A 94 2.93 15.17 -13.73
N LYS A 95 1.80 14.46 -13.59
CA LYS A 95 1.11 13.70 -14.66
C LYS A 95 1.97 12.60 -15.29
N ASP A 96 3.03 12.19 -14.61
CA ASP A 96 3.99 11.17 -15.03
C ASP A 96 3.76 9.82 -14.30
N GLY A 97 2.54 9.61 -13.79
CA GLY A 97 2.20 8.46 -12.96
C GLY A 97 1.61 7.30 -13.74
N VAL A 98 1.69 6.13 -13.12
CA VAL A 98 0.95 4.93 -13.51
C VAL A 98 0.20 4.37 -12.33
N ARG A 99 -0.98 3.84 -12.61
CA ARG A 99 -1.77 3.06 -11.68
C ARG A 99 -1.62 1.59 -12.00
N VAL A 100 -1.18 0.81 -11.03
CA VAL A 100 -1.11 -0.66 -11.13
C VAL A 100 -2.26 -1.28 -10.35
N SER A 101 -2.69 -2.48 -10.76
CA SER A 101 -3.67 -3.28 -10.01
C SER A 101 -3.17 -4.68 -9.68
N THR A 102 -3.59 -5.20 -8.54
CA THR A 102 -3.34 -6.55 -8.04
C THR A 102 -4.47 -6.97 -7.09
N THR A 103 -4.31 -8.06 -6.34
CA THR A 103 -5.20 -8.46 -5.25
C THR A 103 -4.46 -8.55 -3.91
N PRO A 104 -5.17 -8.39 -2.77
CA PRO A 104 -4.58 -8.60 -1.45
C PRO A 104 -3.89 -9.97 -1.31
N ARG A 105 -4.50 -11.03 -1.84
CA ARG A 105 -3.95 -12.39 -1.80
C ARG A 105 -2.61 -12.50 -2.54
N LYS A 106 -2.48 -11.88 -3.72
CA LYS A 106 -1.22 -11.89 -4.49
C LYS A 106 -0.10 -11.17 -3.75
N LEU A 107 -0.37 -9.98 -3.21
CA LEU A 107 0.61 -9.20 -2.44
C LEU A 107 1.10 -9.95 -1.20
N LEU A 108 0.16 -10.47 -0.40
CA LEU A 108 0.54 -11.21 0.80
C LEU A 108 1.32 -12.47 0.45
N THR A 109 0.88 -13.23 -0.55
CA THR A 109 1.60 -14.43 -1.02
C THR A 109 3.03 -14.10 -1.44
N ALA A 110 3.23 -13.03 -2.21
CA ALA A 110 4.56 -12.59 -2.63
C ALA A 110 5.46 -12.22 -1.44
N LEU A 111 4.94 -11.48 -0.46
CA LEU A 111 5.69 -11.12 0.75
C LEU A 111 6.02 -12.36 1.60
N ARG A 112 5.07 -13.30 1.77
CA ARG A 112 5.31 -14.55 2.51
C ARG A 112 6.37 -15.42 1.86
N LYS A 113 6.45 -15.44 0.53
CA LYS A 113 7.50 -16.15 -0.23
C LYS A 113 8.89 -15.55 0.06
N ALA A 114 8.97 -14.24 0.28
CA ALA A 114 10.21 -13.55 0.65
C ALA A 114 10.62 -13.76 2.12
N GLU A 115 9.69 -14.13 3.01
CA GLU A 115 9.96 -14.44 4.43
C GLU A 115 9.54 -15.90 4.76
N PRO A 116 10.25 -16.91 4.26
CA PRO A 116 9.79 -18.30 4.36
C PRO A 116 9.71 -18.84 5.79
N LYS A 117 10.51 -18.30 6.73
CA LYS A 117 10.64 -18.84 8.09
C LYS A 117 9.53 -18.37 9.01
N HIS A 118 9.26 -17.07 9.06
CA HIS A 118 8.36 -16.46 10.05
C HIS A 118 7.23 -15.65 9.43
N HIS A 119 6.84 -15.95 8.18
CA HIS A 119 5.81 -15.18 7.48
C HIS A 119 4.50 -15.03 8.27
N ASN A 120 4.13 -16.05 9.05
CA ASN A 120 2.92 -16.03 9.87
C ASN A 120 2.96 -14.98 11.00
N LEU A 121 4.14 -14.54 11.41
CA LEU A 121 4.36 -13.56 12.48
C LEU A 121 4.79 -12.19 11.95
N LYS A 122 5.24 -12.12 10.69
CA LYS A 122 5.89 -10.93 10.12
C LYS A 122 5.18 -10.32 8.92
N CYS A 123 4.41 -11.10 8.17
CA CYS A 123 3.79 -10.64 6.93
C CYS A 123 2.29 -10.46 7.14
N PHE A 124 1.79 -9.25 6.98
CA PHE A 124 0.37 -8.95 7.16
C PHE A 124 -0.16 -8.14 5.99
N ILE A 125 -1.45 -8.28 5.73
CA ILE A 125 -2.18 -7.35 4.89
C ILE A 125 -3.50 -7.02 5.59
N GLY A 126 -3.88 -5.75 5.61
CA GLY A 126 -5.10 -5.38 6.32
C GLY A 126 -5.77 -4.13 5.81
N LYS A 127 -7.10 -4.12 5.95
CA LYS A 127 -7.93 -2.98 5.56
C LYS A 127 -7.88 -1.92 6.66
N VAL A 128 -7.70 -0.67 6.27
CA VAL A 128 -7.71 0.44 7.21
C VAL A 128 -9.13 0.70 7.69
N SER A 129 -9.28 0.82 9.01
CA SER A 129 -10.51 1.20 9.69
C SER A 129 -10.47 2.68 10.05
N TYR A 130 -11.59 3.37 9.85
CA TYR A 130 -11.67 4.81 9.99
C TYR A 130 -12.55 5.19 11.19
N LEU A 131 -11.97 5.90 12.16
CA LEU A 131 -12.62 6.21 13.43
C LEU A 131 -12.54 7.72 13.76
N PRO A 132 -13.56 8.30 14.40
CA PRO A 132 -13.46 9.66 14.95
C PRO A 132 -12.32 9.75 15.98
N LYS A 133 -11.67 10.92 16.12
CA LYS A 133 -10.48 11.12 16.97
C LYS A 133 -10.59 10.50 18.37
N LYS A 134 -11.73 10.69 19.07
CA LYS A 134 -11.95 10.13 20.42
C LYS A 134 -11.97 8.60 20.43
N ALA A 135 -12.61 7.98 19.44
CA ALA A 135 -12.69 6.53 19.32
C ALA A 135 -11.36 5.94 18.85
N LEU A 136 -10.65 6.66 17.98
CA LEU A 136 -9.31 6.26 17.50
C LEU A 136 -8.34 6.10 18.66
N LEU A 137 -8.26 7.08 19.58
CA LEU A 137 -7.38 7.01 20.75
C LEU A 137 -7.68 5.78 21.62
N LYS A 138 -8.97 5.56 21.95
CA LYS A 138 -9.40 4.38 22.72
C LYS A 138 -9.03 3.09 22.01
N LYS A 139 -9.22 3.03 20.68
CA LYS A 139 -8.89 1.84 19.90
C LYS A 139 -7.39 1.58 19.92
N LEU A 140 -6.55 2.59 19.65
CA LEU A 140 -5.09 2.44 19.70
C LEU A 140 -4.59 1.98 21.08
N GLN A 141 -5.15 2.51 22.17
CA GLN A 141 -4.81 2.09 23.55
C GLN A 141 -5.23 0.64 23.85
N SER A 142 -6.22 0.10 23.14
CA SER A 142 -6.68 -1.29 23.34
C SER A 142 -5.87 -2.32 22.57
N ILE A 143 -4.98 -1.91 21.66
CA ILE A 143 -4.19 -2.82 20.83
C ILE A 143 -3.09 -3.43 21.70
N ASN A 144 -3.08 -4.76 21.80
CA ASN A 144 -1.99 -5.47 22.45
C ASN A 144 -0.78 -5.55 21.51
N LEU A 145 0.15 -4.61 21.63
CA LEU A 145 1.38 -4.57 20.83
C LEU A 145 2.31 -5.77 21.08
N LEU A 146 2.20 -6.40 22.25
CA LEU A 146 3.02 -7.55 22.66
C LEU A 146 2.37 -8.90 22.29
N ASN A 147 1.39 -8.88 21.38
CA ASN A 147 0.75 -10.10 20.90
C ASN A 147 1.81 -11.03 20.28
N ASP A 148 1.89 -12.27 20.77
CA ASP A 148 2.90 -13.27 20.41
C ASP A 148 2.88 -13.64 18.92
N ASN A 149 1.76 -13.41 18.25
CA ASN A 149 1.57 -13.66 16.83
C ASN A 149 1.98 -12.48 15.92
N GLY A 150 2.52 -11.39 16.47
CA GLY A 150 2.98 -10.20 15.73
C GLY A 150 1.86 -9.31 15.17
N SER A 151 0.59 -9.72 15.27
CA SER A 151 -0.53 -8.98 14.67
C SER A 151 -0.79 -7.63 15.34
N GLY A 152 -0.43 -7.45 16.62
CA GLY A 152 -0.66 -6.19 17.35
C GLY A 152 0.04 -5.00 16.72
N ILE A 153 1.30 -5.18 16.33
CA ILE A 153 2.08 -4.17 15.62
C ILE A 153 1.44 -3.85 14.26
N ALA A 154 1.06 -4.87 13.49
CA ALA A 154 0.40 -4.67 12.21
C ALA A 154 -0.96 -3.98 12.35
N GLU A 155 -1.76 -4.34 13.36
CA GLU A 155 -3.06 -3.75 13.67
C GLU A 155 -2.95 -2.26 14.03
N SER A 156 -1.86 -1.86 14.71
CA SER A 156 -1.61 -0.47 15.06
C SER A 156 -1.55 0.46 13.84
N LEU A 157 -1.12 -0.07 12.70
CA LEU A 157 -1.00 0.64 11.44
C LEU A 157 -2.29 0.61 10.62
N LEU A 158 -3.40 0.08 11.13
CA LEU A 158 -4.64 -0.12 10.36
C LEU A 158 -5.79 0.76 10.84
N TYR A 159 -5.50 1.84 11.56
CA TYR A 159 -6.50 2.82 11.98
C TYR A 159 -6.15 4.23 11.53
N LYS A 160 -7.13 4.91 10.94
CA LYS A 160 -7.04 6.31 10.50
C LYS A 160 -8.22 7.12 11.03
N ARG A 161 -8.08 8.46 10.96
CA ARG A 161 -9.21 9.37 11.21
C ARG A 161 -10.24 9.28 10.08
N THR A 162 -11.51 9.49 10.42
CA THR A 162 -12.66 9.47 9.49
C THR A 162 -12.50 10.32 8.23
N GLU A 163 -11.73 11.40 8.33
CA GLU A 163 -11.45 12.38 7.29
C GLU A 163 -10.70 11.74 6.10
N PHE A 164 -9.92 10.68 6.36
CA PHE A 164 -9.18 9.92 5.35
C PHE A 164 -9.98 8.75 4.75
N LYS A 165 -11.26 8.58 5.11
CA LYS A 165 -12.09 7.45 4.64
C LYS A 165 -12.19 7.38 3.11
N HIS A 166 -12.04 8.52 2.44
CA HIS A 166 -12.03 8.63 0.98
C HIS A 166 -10.84 7.91 0.30
N GLU A 167 -9.81 7.52 1.06
CA GLU A 167 -8.69 6.73 0.53
C GLU A 167 -9.04 5.25 0.38
N ASN A 168 -10.00 4.72 1.16
CA ASN A 168 -10.41 3.31 1.18
C ASN A 168 -9.22 2.33 1.14
N GLU A 169 -8.32 2.53 2.09
CA GLU A 169 -6.96 2.05 2.08
C GLU A 169 -6.86 0.60 2.59
N ILE A 170 -5.89 -0.13 2.04
CA ILE A 170 -5.41 -1.42 2.52
C ILE A 170 -3.87 -1.40 2.53
N ARG A 171 -3.25 -1.94 3.56
CA ARG A 171 -1.79 -1.90 3.75
C ARG A 171 -1.21 -3.30 3.70
N LEU A 172 -0.17 -3.47 2.89
CA LEU A 172 0.78 -4.57 3.05
C LEU A 172 1.80 -4.15 4.11
N ILE A 173 2.07 -5.01 5.09
CA ILE A 173 2.89 -4.72 6.26
C ILE A 173 3.90 -5.85 6.47
N TYR A 174 5.15 -5.47 6.73
CA TYR A 174 6.23 -6.37 7.08
C TYR A 174 6.90 -5.93 8.39
N SER A 175 6.95 -6.82 9.37
CA SER A 175 7.72 -6.65 10.61
C SER A 175 9.06 -7.35 10.46
N GLY A 176 10.12 -6.57 10.27
CA GLY A 176 11.50 -7.05 10.15
C GLY A 176 12.12 -7.44 11.49
N ASP A 177 13.34 -7.99 11.44
CA ASP A 177 14.13 -8.32 12.62
C ASP A 177 14.87 -7.09 13.14
N ASP A 178 14.81 -6.85 14.45
CA ASP A 178 15.37 -5.67 15.15
C ASP A 178 16.81 -5.32 14.70
N ASP A 179 17.66 -6.32 14.50
CA ASP A 179 19.08 -6.13 14.12
C ASP A 179 19.32 -5.91 12.61
N ALA A 180 18.29 -6.07 11.76
CA ALA A 180 18.40 -6.03 10.30
C ALA A 180 17.79 -4.77 9.66
N CYS A 181 17.11 -3.92 10.42
CA CYS A 181 16.33 -2.80 9.89
C CYS A 181 17.08 -1.47 9.79
N ILE A 182 18.30 -1.49 9.23
CA ILE A 182 19.15 -0.30 9.13
C ILE A 182 18.59 0.72 8.11
N SER A 183 17.99 0.22 7.02
CA SER A 183 17.45 1.02 5.93
C SER A 183 16.00 1.45 6.20
N ASP A 184 15.59 2.64 5.76
CA ASP A 184 14.18 3.06 5.76
C ASP A 184 13.34 2.36 4.68
N ILE A 185 13.98 1.53 3.87
CA ILE A 185 13.44 0.87 2.70
C ILE A 185 13.67 -0.64 2.84
N PHE A 186 12.60 -1.41 2.72
CA PHE A 186 12.63 -2.85 2.57
C PHE A 186 12.21 -3.23 1.14
N LYS A 187 13.05 -3.99 0.44
CA LYS A 187 12.74 -4.50 -0.90
C LYS A 187 12.71 -6.01 -0.88
N PHE A 188 11.74 -6.61 -1.56
CA PHE A 188 11.67 -8.05 -1.72
C PHE A 188 11.35 -8.44 -3.16
N ASP A 189 11.83 -9.62 -3.55
CA ASP A 189 11.69 -10.13 -4.92
C ASP A 189 10.24 -10.48 -5.24
N ILE A 190 9.81 -10.12 -6.45
CA ILE A 190 8.50 -10.42 -7.00
C ILE A 190 8.64 -10.90 -8.45
N ASP A 191 7.64 -11.60 -8.95
CA ASP A 191 7.40 -11.68 -10.39
C ASP A 191 6.34 -10.64 -10.77
N PRO A 192 6.69 -9.54 -11.46
CA PRO A 192 5.72 -8.53 -11.88
C PRO A 192 4.58 -9.10 -12.74
N ALA A 193 4.85 -10.13 -13.55
CA ALA A 193 3.84 -10.73 -14.42
C ALA A 193 2.81 -11.57 -13.65
N GLU A 194 3.21 -12.20 -12.54
CA GLU A 194 2.29 -12.92 -11.65
C GLU A 194 1.55 -11.94 -10.72
N LEU A 195 2.26 -10.93 -10.22
CA LEU A 195 1.75 -9.99 -9.22
C LEU A 195 0.75 -9.00 -9.80
N LEU A 196 1.04 -8.42 -10.98
CA LEU A 196 0.28 -7.29 -11.52
C LEU A 196 -0.71 -7.73 -12.60
N ASP A 197 -1.94 -7.25 -12.47
CA ASP A 197 -3.01 -7.56 -13.43
C ASP A 197 -3.10 -6.52 -14.55
N ARG A 198 -2.89 -5.24 -14.23
CA ARG A 198 -3.01 -4.13 -15.18
C ARG A 198 -2.15 -2.94 -14.79
N VAL A 199 -1.65 -2.23 -15.79
CA VAL A 199 -1.02 -0.92 -15.70
C VAL A 199 -1.89 0.09 -16.47
N LEU A 200 -2.16 1.23 -15.86
CA LEU A 200 -2.93 2.31 -16.45
C LEU A 200 -2.13 3.61 -16.36
N PHE A 201 -1.83 4.25 -17.48
CA PHE A 201 -1.20 5.57 -17.48
C PHE A 201 -2.16 6.65 -16.96
N ASP A 202 -1.60 7.67 -16.30
CA ASP A 202 -2.33 8.89 -15.97
C ASP A 202 -3.00 9.43 -17.24
N PRO A 203 -4.32 9.69 -17.22
CA PRO A 203 -5.05 10.16 -18.39
C PRO A 203 -4.53 11.51 -18.93
N ARG A 204 -3.86 12.30 -18.09
CA ARG A 204 -3.32 13.63 -18.39
C ARG A 204 -1.88 13.57 -18.91
N MET A 205 -1.27 12.39 -18.95
CA MET A 205 0.07 12.19 -19.51
C MET A 205 0.08 12.49 -21.01
N GLU A 206 1.08 13.27 -21.45
CA GLU A 206 1.27 13.64 -22.85
C GLU A 206 1.42 12.38 -23.73
N LYS A 207 0.86 12.44 -24.96
CA LYS A 207 0.73 11.28 -25.84
C LYS A 207 2.07 10.71 -26.30
N ASN A 208 3.01 11.55 -26.73
CA ASN A 208 4.32 11.11 -27.20
C ASN A 208 5.16 10.55 -26.05
N LEU A 209 5.12 11.21 -24.89
CA LEU A 209 5.75 10.73 -23.66
C LEU A 209 5.20 9.35 -23.25
N ARG A 210 3.87 9.18 -23.28
CA ARG A 210 3.23 7.89 -23.01
C ARG A 210 3.69 6.82 -24.00
N GLN A 211 3.78 7.15 -25.30
CA GLN A 211 4.25 6.20 -26.31
C GLN A 211 5.70 5.76 -26.04
N ALA A 212 6.57 6.69 -25.63
CA ALA A 212 7.94 6.36 -25.24
C ALA A 212 7.97 5.42 -24.02
N TYR A 213 7.11 5.64 -23.03
CA TYR A 213 7.00 4.75 -21.88
C TYR A 213 6.41 3.38 -22.21
N VAL A 214 5.46 3.28 -23.14
CA VAL A 214 4.97 1.98 -23.63
C VAL A 214 6.14 1.16 -24.18
N LEU A 215 6.96 1.74 -25.06
CA LEU A 215 8.13 1.08 -25.63
C LEU A 215 9.15 0.70 -24.53
N ALA A 216 9.36 1.55 -23.53
CA ALA A 216 10.25 1.25 -22.41
C ALA A 216 9.75 0.09 -21.53
N ILE A 217 8.43 0.01 -21.30
CA ILE A 217 7.79 -1.07 -20.54
C ILE A 217 7.87 -2.39 -21.32
N GLU A 218 7.60 -2.35 -22.63
CA GLU A 218 7.74 -3.51 -23.53
C GLU A 218 9.17 -4.01 -23.59
N GLY A 219 10.15 -3.11 -23.69
CA GLY A 219 11.58 -3.44 -23.69
C GLY A 219 12.07 -4.08 -22.39
N LYS A 220 11.36 -3.87 -21.26
CA LYS A 220 11.61 -4.55 -19.99
C LYS A 220 10.90 -5.91 -19.87
N GLY A 221 10.25 -6.37 -20.93
CA GLY A 221 9.57 -7.67 -20.97
C GLY A 221 8.30 -7.72 -20.12
N CYS A 222 7.65 -6.57 -19.87
CA CYS A 222 6.41 -6.53 -19.12
C CYS A 222 5.29 -7.26 -19.88
N LYS A 223 4.72 -8.30 -19.27
CA LYS A 223 3.61 -9.08 -19.82
C LYS A 223 2.23 -8.59 -19.35
N THR A 224 2.22 -7.66 -18.39
CA THR A 224 0.99 -7.12 -17.80
C THR A 224 0.26 -6.23 -18.81
N GLU A 225 -1.07 -6.27 -18.82
CA GLU A 225 -1.87 -5.43 -19.70
C GLU A 225 -1.62 -3.94 -19.42
N VAL A 226 -1.13 -3.19 -20.42
CA VAL A 226 -0.90 -1.75 -20.34
C VAL A 226 -2.01 -1.00 -21.08
N LYS A 227 -2.69 -0.08 -20.40
CA LYS A 227 -3.79 0.74 -20.95
C LYS A 227 -3.61 2.22 -20.60
N ARG A 228 -4.43 3.07 -21.22
CA ARG A 228 -4.67 4.46 -20.81
C ARG A 228 -6.04 4.57 -20.16
N SER A 229 -6.14 5.40 -19.12
CA SER A 229 -7.45 5.77 -18.57
C SER A 229 -8.31 6.52 -19.59
N THR A 230 -9.60 6.23 -19.59
CA THR A 230 -10.61 6.95 -20.39
C THR A 230 -11.37 8.00 -19.58
N LEU A 231 -10.92 8.30 -18.35
CA LEU A 231 -11.62 9.19 -17.40
C LEU A 231 -11.90 10.59 -17.96
N TYR A 232 -11.02 11.07 -18.85
CA TYR A 232 -11.09 12.40 -19.46
C TYR A 232 -11.57 12.35 -20.93
N ASP A 233 -11.96 11.18 -21.42
CA ASP A 233 -12.43 11.07 -22.80
C ASP A 233 -13.83 11.65 -22.92
N ALA A 234 -14.07 12.46 -23.96
CA ALA A 234 -15.40 12.96 -24.26
C ALA A 234 -16.37 11.78 -24.49
N PRO A 235 -17.62 11.87 -24.04
CA PRO A 235 -18.58 10.79 -24.22
C PRO A 235 -18.76 10.50 -25.73
N PRO A 236 -18.52 9.25 -26.17
CA PRO A 236 -18.63 8.91 -27.57
C PRO A 236 -20.09 9.04 -28.02
N GLY A 237 -20.31 9.70 -29.16
CA GLY A 237 -21.63 9.79 -29.78
C GLY A 237 -22.57 10.85 -29.18
N LEU A 238 -22.05 11.84 -28.43
CA LEU A 238 -22.85 12.99 -28.01
C LEU A 238 -23.22 13.85 -29.23
N ILE A 239 -24.41 13.65 -29.77
CA ILE A 239 -24.98 14.44 -30.86
C ILE A 239 -26.09 15.30 -30.27
N PHE A 240 -25.86 16.61 -30.20
CA PHE A 240 -26.88 17.58 -29.82
C PHE A 240 -27.62 18.05 -31.07
N LYS A 241 -28.88 17.67 -31.22
CA LYS A 241 -29.73 18.18 -32.31
C LYS A 241 -30.39 19.47 -31.85
N LEU A 242 -30.12 20.56 -32.56
CA LEU A 242 -30.83 21.82 -32.37
C LEU A 242 -32.19 21.77 -33.11
N PRO A 243 -33.21 22.49 -32.61
CA PRO A 243 -34.51 22.58 -33.26
C PRO A 243 -34.44 23.25 -34.63
#